data_AF-Q1LTG6-F1
#
_entry.id   AF-Q1LTG6-F1
#
_cell.length_a   1.000
_cell.length_b   1.000
_cell.length_c   1.000
_cell.angle_alpha   90.00
_cell.angle_beta   90.00
_cell.angle_gamma   90.00
#
_symmetry.space_group_name_H-M   'P 1'
#
loop_
_entity.id
_entity.type
_entity.pdbx_description
1 polymer ?
#
loop_
_entity_poly.entity_id
_entity_poly.type
_entity_poly.pdbx_seq_one_letter_code
_entity_poly.pdbx_strand_id
1 'polypeptide(L)'
;MKYILTMLFVLVILITLILLGTHNNQILSFNYLIDQKEFKASTLLSIIFLLGFIIGWITCGLFWLRTSLALLYAKREVKRLTQQIAKVTNSCNYNISH
;
A
#
# COMPACT_ATOMS: atom_id res chain seq x y z
N MET A 1 -6.26 10.27 2.81
CA MET A 1 -5.06 11.12 2.92
C MET A 1 -3.91 10.45 3.66
N LYS A 2 -4.09 9.99 4.91
CA LYS A 2 -3.01 9.35 5.71
C LYS A 2 -2.26 8.22 4.99
N TYR A 3 -2.94 7.28 4.34
CA TYR A 3 -2.29 6.15 3.65
C TYR A 3 -1.56 6.53 2.35
N ILE A 4 -2.07 7.52 1.61
CA ILE A 4 -1.38 8.08 0.44
C ILE A 4 -0.08 8.77 0.89
N LEU A 5 -0.13 9.48 2.02
CA LEU A 5 1.05 10.11 2.62
C LEU A 5 2.07 9.06 3.08
N THR A 6 1.62 7.96 3.69
CA THR A 6 2.52 6.86 4.08
C THR A 6 3.16 6.18 2.86
N MET A 7 2.39 5.99 1.78
CA MET A 7 2.89 5.39 0.54
C MET A 7 3.91 6.31 -0.16
N LEU A 8 3.63 7.61 -0.22
CA LEU A 8 4.56 8.63 -0.73
C LEU A 8 5.85 8.69 0.09
N PHE A 9 5.75 8.63 1.42
CA PHE A 9 6.90 8.63 2.31
C PHE A 9 7.81 7.40 2.09
N VAL A 10 7.20 6.21 1.94
CA VAL A 10 7.93 4.98 1.57
C VAL A 10 8.58 5.13 0.20
N LEU A 11 7.93 5.76 -0.78
CA LEU A 11 8.49 6.00 -2.11
C LEU A 11 9.70 6.95 -2.08
N VAL A 12 9.67 7.99 -1.24
CA VAL A 12 10.81 8.91 -1.06
C VAL A 12 11.99 8.19 -0.42
N ILE A 13 11.74 7.36 0.60
CA ILE A 13 12.77 6.52 1.21
C ILE A 13 13.35 5.55 0.16
N LEU A 14 12.49 4.98 -0.70
CA LEU A 14 12.89 4.12 -1.81
C LEU A 14 13.94 4.82 -2.70
N ILE A 15 13.60 5.99 -3.21
CA ILE A 15 14.45 6.77 -4.12
C ILE A 15 15.75 7.17 -3.41
N THR A 16 15.66 7.54 -2.13
CA THR A 16 16.82 7.95 -1.33
C THR A 16 17.81 6.79 -1.15
N LEU A 17 17.35 5.57 -0.88
CA LEU A 17 18.22 4.40 -0.78
C LEU A 17 18.87 4.03 -2.13
N ILE A 18 18.15 4.15 -3.24
CA ILE A 18 18.72 3.94 -4.59
C ILE A 18 19.84 4.96 -4.84
N LEU A 19 19.59 6.23 -4.54
CA LEU A 19 20.53 7.32 -4.76
C LEU A 19 21.77 7.23 -3.84
N LEU A 20 21.59 6.86 -2.57
CA LEU A 20 22.70 6.57 -1.66
C LEU A 20 23.52 5.36 -2.12
N GLY A 21 22.85 4.33 -2.68
CA GLY A 21 23.51 3.17 -3.25
C GLY A 21 24.40 3.50 -4.45
N THR A 22 24.03 4.51 -5.24
CA THR A 22 24.82 4.99 -6.39
C THR A 22 25.98 5.92 -6.00
N HIS A 23 25.90 6.57 -4.84
CA HIS A 23 26.96 7.47 -4.35
C HIS A 23 28.03 6.76 -3.50
N ASN A 24 27.76 5.55 -2.99
CA ASN A 24 28.73 4.74 -2.24
C ASN A 24 29.58 3.88 -3.19
N ASN A 25 30.58 4.51 -3.82
CA ASN A 25 31.55 3.83 -4.68
C ASN A 25 32.60 2.98 -3.93
N GLN A 26 32.45 2.77 -2.62
CA GLN A 26 33.40 1.99 -1.82
C GLN A 26 33.00 0.50 -1.80
N ILE A 27 33.79 -0.31 -2.49
CA ILE A 27 33.67 -1.77 -2.51
C ILE A 27 34.12 -2.26 -1.12
N LEU A 28 33.18 -2.58 -0.23
CA LEU A 28 33.50 -3.32 0.98
C LEU A 28 33.86 -4.75 0.59
N SER A 29 35.17 -5.03 0.51
CA SER A 29 35.72 -6.37 0.28
C SER A 29 35.43 -7.26 1.50
N PHE A 30 34.26 -7.89 1.53
CA PHE A 30 33.95 -8.94 2.50
C PHE A 30 34.54 -10.26 2.01
N ASN A 31 35.79 -10.50 2.39
CA ASN A 31 36.48 -11.77 2.24
C ASN A 31 35.85 -12.82 3.18
N TYR A 32 34.76 -13.46 2.74
CA TYR A 32 34.16 -14.59 3.44
C TYR A 32 34.65 -15.92 2.82
N LEU A 33 35.89 -16.28 3.18
CA LEU A 33 36.41 -17.61 3.52
C LEU A 33 36.10 -18.85 2.66
N ILE A 34 35.36 -18.79 1.55
CA ILE A 34 35.02 -19.96 0.71
C ILE A 34 35.15 -19.68 -0.80
N ASP A 35 35.03 -18.44 -1.29
CA ASP A 35 35.49 -18.03 -2.63
C ASP A 35 35.47 -16.50 -2.76
N GLN A 36 36.38 -15.89 -3.53
CA GLN A 36 36.45 -14.43 -3.72
C GLN A 36 35.30 -13.91 -4.58
N LYS A 37 34.11 -13.77 -4.00
CA LYS A 37 32.98 -13.13 -4.68
C LYS A 37 32.89 -11.68 -4.22
N GLU A 38 33.37 -10.77 -5.06
CA GLU A 38 33.33 -9.31 -4.84
C GLU A 38 31.87 -8.80 -4.78
N PHE A 39 31.24 -8.86 -3.61
CA PHE A 39 29.92 -8.27 -3.41
C PHE A 39 30.06 -6.78 -3.15
N LYS A 40 29.65 -5.96 -4.13
CA LYS A 40 29.57 -4.51 -3.97
C LYS A 40 28.58 -4.17 -2.85
N ALA A 41 28.85 -3.12 -2.08
CA ALA A 41 27.92 -2.59 -1.07
C ALA A 41 26.52 -2.32 -1.66
N SER A 42 26.48 -1.93 -2.94
CA SER A 42 25.27 -1.76 -3.74
C SER A 42 24.41 -3.04 -3.83
N THR A 43 25.00 -4.24 -3.88
CA THR A 43 24.26 -5.51 -3.97
C THR A 43 23.60 -5.87 -2.64
N LEU A 44 24.32 -5.73 -1.52
CA LEU A 44 23.74 -5.96 -0.19
C LEU A 44 22.59 -4.98 0.08
N LEU A 45 22.81 -3.70 -0.26
CA LEU A 45 21.79 -2.67 -0.11
C LEU A 45 20.56 -2.99 -0.98
N SER A 46 20.77 -3.42 -2.22
CA SER A 46 19.68 -3.80 -3.14
C SER A 46 18.86 -4.99 -2.62
N ILE A 47 19.49 -5.98 -1.98
CA ILE A 47 18.80 -7.15 -1.43
C ILE A 47 17.93 -6.76 -0.22
N ILE A 48 18.50 -6.03 0.74
CA ILE A 48 17.76 -5.54 1.92
C ILE A 48 16.60 -4.65 1.48
N PHE A 49 16.84 -3.83 0.47
CA PHE A 49 15.85 -2.96 -0.10
C PHE A 49 14.71 -3.72 -0.79
N LEU A 50 15.04 -4.70 -1.61
CA LEU A 50 14.05 -5.54 -2.28
C LEU A 50 13.20 -6.31 -1.26
N LEU A 51 13.82 -6.83 -0.20
CA LEU A 51 13.11 -7.47 0.90
C LEU A 51 12.17 -6.49 1.61
N GLY A 52 12.66 -5.29 1.95
CA GLY A 52 11.83 -4.23 2.55
C GLY A 52 10.69 -3.80 1.64
N PHE A 53 10.94 -3.70 0.33
CA PHE A 53 9.94 -3.37 -0.67
C PHE A 53 8.88 -4.47 -0.80
N ILE A 54 9.25 -5.74 -0.84
CA ILE A 54 8.30 -6.86 -0.91
C ILE A 54 7.41 -6.88 0.33
N ILE A 55 7.97 -6.70 1.52
CA ILE A 55 7.19 -6.66 2.78
C ILE A 55 6.23 -5.45 2.77
N GLY A 56 6.73 -4.28 2.36
CA GLY A 56 5.91 -3.07 2.22
C GLY A 56 4.81 -3.21 1.18
N TRP A 57 5.11 -3.83 0.03
CA TRP A 57 4.18 -4.11 -1.06
C TRP A 57 3.06 -5.04 -0.63
N ILE A 58 3.40 -6.14 0.06
CA ILE A 58 2.43 -7.09 0.58
C ILE A 58 1.53 -6.40 1.61
N THR A 59 2.11 -5.65 2.55
CA THR A 59 1.36 -4.97 3.62
C THR A 59 0.43 -3.90 3.02
N CYS A 60 0.92 -3.13 2.05
CA CYS A 60 0.13 -2.11 1.35
C CYS A 60 -0.99 -2.73 0.52
N GLY A 61 -0.69 -3.77 -0.27
CA GLY A 61 -1.67 -4.45 -1.12
C GLY A 61 -2.79 -5.09 -0.31
N LEU A 62 -2.47 -5.76 0.80
CA LEU A 62 -3.47 -6.37 1.68
C LEU A 62 -4.39 -5.32 2.30
N PHE A 63 -3.80 -4.21 2.79
CA PHE A 63 -4.54 -3.13 3.41
C PHE A 63 -5.44 -2.39 2.42
N TRP A 64 -4.94 -2.11 1.21
CA TRP A 64 -5.71 -1.51 0.13
C TRP A 64 -6.91 -2.39 -0.27
N LEU A 65 -6.69 -3.70 -0.39
CA LEU A 65 -7.74 -4.65 -0.76
C LEU A 65 -8.83 -4.72 0.31
N ARG A 66 -8.44 -4.82 1.60
CA ARG A 66 -9.38 -4.78 2.74
C ARG A 66 -10.20 -3.49 2.75
N THR A 67 -9.54 -2.34 2.56
CA THR A 67 -10.20 -1.03 2.60
C THR A 67 -11.15 -0.85 1.41
N SER A 68 -10.74 -1.29 0.23
CA SER A 68 -11.56 -1.25 -0.99
C SER A 68 -12.79 -2.15 -0.87
N LEU A 69 -12.62 -3.34 -0.30
CA LEU A 69 -13.73 -4.25 -0.01
C LEU A 69 -14.69 -3.62 1.00
N ALA A 70 -14.19 -3.09 2.12
CA ALA A 70 -15.02 -2.44 3.13
C ALA A 70 -15.88 -1.30 2.54
N LEU A 71 -15.30 -0.47 1.66
CA LEU A 71 -16.02 0.58 0.95
C LEU A 71 -17.12 0.01 0.04
N LEU A 72 -16.84 -1.09 -0.66
CA LEU A 72 -17.82 -1.73 -1.55
C LEU A 72 -19.00 -2.32 -0.76
N TYR A 73 -18.72 -2.97 0.38
CA TYR A 73 -19.76 -3.51 1.26
C TYR A 73 -20.60 -2.40 1.89
N ALA A 74 -19.96 -1.37 2.47
CA ALA A 74 -20.67 -0.24 3.06
C ALA A 74 -21.56 0.49 2.04
N LYS A 75 -21.08 0.66 0.80
CA LYS A 75 -21.86 1.29 -0.29
C LYS A 75 -23.10 0.49 -0.67
N ARG A 76 -23.03 -0.86 -0.61
CA ARG A 76 -24.17 -1.73 -0.89
C ARG A 76 -25.23 -1.65 0.20
N GLU A 77 -24.82 -1.59 1.45
CA GLU A 77 -25.73 -1.46 2.60
C GLU A 77 -26.45 -0.11 2.57
N VAL A 78 -25.72 0.98 2.35
CA VAL A 78 -26.31 2.32 2.17
C VAL A 78 -27.35 2.31 1.05
N LYS A 79 -27.06 1.70 -0.11
CA LYS A 79 -28.03 1.65 -1.23
C LYS A 79 -29.33 0.94 -0.85
N ARG A 80 -29.27 -0.14 -0.06
CA ARG A 80 -30.47 -0.86 0.40
C ARG A 80 -31.29 -0.03 1.39
N LEU A 81 -30.62 0.66 2.31
CA LEU A 81 -31.28 1.54 3.27
C LEU A 81 -31.94 2.73 2.56
N THR A 82 -31.25 3.38 1.63
CA THR A 82 -31.83 4.48 0.83
C THR A 82 -33.05 4.02 0.02
N GLN A 83 -33.03 2.81 -0.55
CA GLN A 83 -34.18 2.26 -1.28
C GLN A 83 -35.38 1.94 -0.37
N GLN A 84 -35.13 1.45 0.85
CA GLN A 84 -36.19 1.21 1.84
C GLN A 84 -36.81 2.53 2.30
N ILE A 85 -35.98 3.54 2.61
CA ILE A 85 -36.44 4.88 2.96
C ILE A 85 -37.28 5.46 1.81
N ALA A 86 -36.81 5.38 0.56
CA ALA A 86 -37.56 5.87 -0.60
C ALA A 86 -38.93 5.16 -0.76
N LYS A 87 -39.00 3.84 -0.55
CA LYS A 87 -40.27 3.11 -0.56
C LYS A 87 -41.22 3.57 0.55
N VAL A 88 -40.73 3.65 1.78
CA VAL A 88 -41.55 4.07 2.95
C VAL A 88 -42.04 5.50 2.77
N THR A 89 -41.19 6.43 2.32
CA THR A 89 -41.57 7.81 2.03
C THR A 89 -42.64 7.89 0.95
N ASN A 90 -42.53 7.12 -0.14
CA ASN A 90 -43.53 7.10 -1.21
C ASN A 90 -44.86 6.52 -0.74
N SER A 91 -44.84 5.45 0.07
CA SER A 91 -46.05 4.88 0.67
C SER A 91 -46.73 5.83 1.65
N CYS A 92 -45.96 6.55 2.47
CA CYS A 92 -46.48 7.55 3.39
C CYS A 92 -47.12 8.73 2.64
N ASN A 93 -46.46 9.20 1.58
CA ASN A 93 -46.96 10.31 0.77
C ASN A 93 -48.26 9.96 0.00
N TYR A 94 -48.36 8.72 -0.49
CA TYR A 94 -49.60 8.21 -1.09
C TYR A 94 -50.78 8.19 -0.09
N ASN A 95 -50.51 7.82 1.17
CA ASN A 95 -51.53 7.69 2.21
C ASN A 95 -51.99 9.04 2.82
N ILE A 96 -51.28 10.13 2.52
CA ILE A 96 -51.67 11.51 2.92
C ILE A 96 -52.39 12.24 1.77
N SER A 97 -52.28 11.73 0.54
CA SER A 97 -52.89 12.32 -0.66
C SER A 97 -54.30 11.79 -0.95
N HIS A 98 -54.78 10.83 -0.17
CA HIS A 98 -56.13 10.25 -0.20
C HIS A 98 -56.83 10.51 1.12
#